data_AF-A0A2M7SSR3-F1
#
_entry.id   AF-A0A2M7SSR3-F1
#
_cell.length_a   1.000
_cell.length_b   1.000
_cell.length_c   1.000
_cell.angle_alpha   90.00
_cell.angle_beta   90.00
_cell.angle_gamma   90.00
#
_symmetry.space_group_name_H-M   'P 1'
#
loop_
_entity.id
_entity.type
_entity.pdbx_description
1 polymer ?
#
loop_
_entity_poly.entity_id
_entity_poly.type
_entity_poly.pdbx_seq_one_letter_code
_entity_poly.pdbx_strand_id
1 'polypeptide(L)'
;MTLGGIAPNLASGRALAERALDDGSAYQKFRALVLAQGGDVSYVDDPAKLPKARLIEVVNAPRSGYLAQVHARIVGDAAVTLGAGRAKKGDPIDHAVGILIHHKVGDFIVQGQPLFTIHANDPARQAEVRELVLNAHVWSNEPVAPLPIFYGRAVTYHYDNQAEKGLH
;
A
#
# COMPACT_ATOMS: atom_id res chain seq x y z
N MET A 1 -10.45 8.38 14.90
CA MET A 1 -10.97 9.64 15.45
C MET A 1 -12.31 9.46 16.15
N THR A 2 -13.34 8.87 15.52
CA THR A 2 -14.64 8.66 16.18
C THR A 2 -14.60 7.69 17.36
N LEU A 3 -14.01 6.50 17.18
CA LEU A 3 -13.83 5.54 18.28
C LEU A 3 -12.88 6.02 19.39
N GLY A 4 -11.99 6.96 19.07
CA GLY A 4 -11.09 7.57 20.05
C GLY A 4 -11.72 8.77 20.79
N GLY A 5 -13.01 9.04 20.59
CA GLY A 5 -13.73 10.16 21.23
C GLY A 5 -13.37 11.56 20.71
N ILE A 6 -12.54 11.68 19.67
CA ILE A 6 -12.04 12.96 19.14
C ILE A 6 -13.07 13.61 18.22
N ALA A 7 -13.87 12.81 17.50
CA ALA A 7 -14.84 13.30 16.52
C ALA A 7 -16.22 12.65 16.77
N PRO A 8 -17.32 13.41 16.75
CA PRO A 8 -18.65 12.87 17.04
C PRO A 8 -19.16 11.89 15.98
N ASN A 9 -18.66 11.97 14.74
CA ASN A 9 -19.04 11.08 13.65
C ASN A 9 -17.95 10.97 12.57
N LEU A 10 -18.17 10.11 11.56
CA LEU A 10 -17.20 9.89 10.48
C LEU A 10 -16.95 11.14 9.64
N ALA A 11 -17.98 11.92 9.32
CA ALA A 11 -17.83 13.13 8.50
C ALA A 11 -16.93 14.15 9.22
N SER A 12 -17.19 14.41 10.50
CA SER A 12 -16.32 15.27 11.32
C SER A 12 -14.90 14.70 11.48
N GLY A 13 -14.76 13.37 11.61
CA GLY A 13 -13.44 12.73 11.70
C GLY A 13 -12.65 12.85 10.40
N ARG A 14 -13.31 12.73 9.26
CA ARG A 14 -12.72 12.95 7.94
C ARG A 14 -12.27 14.41 7.78
N ALA A 15 -13.14 15.37 8.09
CA ALA A 15 -12.80 16.79 7.99
C ALA A 15 -11.60 17.18 8.87
N LEU A 16 -11.48 16.60 10.08
CA LEU A 16 -10.31 16.80 10.94
C LEU A 16 -9.03 16.18 10.35
N ALA A 17 -9.13 14.98 9.76
CA ALA A 17 -7.99 14.35 9.11
C ALA A 17 -7.53 15.13 7.87
N GLU A 18 -8.47 15.62 7.05
CA GLU A 18 -8.21 16.47 5.90
C GLU A 18 -7.56 17.78 6.32
N ARG A 19 -8.12 18.48 7.33
CA ARG A 19 -7.49 19.69 7.89
C ARG A 19 -6.06 19.43 8.37
N ALA A 20 -5.81 18.31 9.04
CA ALA A 20 -4.47 17.98 9.53
C ALA A 20 -3.45 17.74 8.41
N LEU A 21 -3.90 17.28 7.24
CA LEU A 21 -3.07 17.19 6.04
C LEU A 21 -2.83 18.59 5.46
N ASP A 22 -3.88 19.41 5.34
CA ASP A 22 -3.83 20.74 4.73
C ASP A 22 -3.00 21.75 5.54
N ASP A 23 -3.12 21.73 6.87
CA ASP A 23 -2.40 22.65 7.77
C ASP A 23 -0.99 22.15 8.17
N GLY A 24 -0.60 20.96 7.68
CA GLY A 24 0.71 20.35 7.92
C GLY A 24 0.90 19.76 9.33
N SER A 25 -0.11 19.79 10.20
CA SER A 25 0.01 19.24 11.56
C SER A 25 0.22 17.73 11.56
N ALA A 26 -0.31 17.00 10.57
CA ALA A 26 -0.05 15.58 10.37
C ALA A 26 1.45 15.32 10.09
N TYR A 27 2.06 16.14 9.23
CA TYR A 27 3.48 16.06 8.90
C TYR A 27 4.37 16.35 10.11
N GLN A 28 4.06 17.40 10.88
CA GLN A 28 4.81 17.71 12.10
C GLN A 28 4.69 16.59 13.15
N LYS A 29 3.50 15.97 13.26
CA LYS A 29 3.31 14.84 14.18
C LYS A 29 4.10 13.61 13.74
N PHE A 30 4.19 13.34 12.43
CA PHE A 30 5.03 12.27 11.90
C PHE A 30 6.52 12.51 12.20
N ARG A 31 7.04 13.73 12.01
CA ARG A 31 8.41 14.08 12.39
C ARG A 31 8.66 13.86 13.88
N ALA A 32 7.75 14.31 14.73
CA ALA A 32 7.86 14.12 16.18
C ALA A 32 7.86 12.63 16.57
N LEU A 33 7.08 11.80 15.88
CA LEU A 33 7.08 10.34 16.09
C LEU A 33 8.43 9.71 15.72
N VAL A 34 9.00 10.09 14.58
CA VAL A 34 10.32 9.61 14.13
C VAL A 34 11.41 9.98 15.13
N LEU A 35 11.44 11.24 15.61
CA LEU A 35 12.39 11.66 16.66
C LEU A 35 12.22 10.86 17.94
N ALA A 36 10.98 10.65 18.39
CA ALA A 36 10.68 9.95 19.63
C ALA A 36 11.15 8.48 19.60
N GLN A 37 11.29 7.88 18.42
CA GLN A 37 11.80 6.52 18.23
C GLN A 37 13.32 6.48 17.95
N GLY A 38 14.00 7.63 18.01
CA GLY A 38 15.43 7.75 17.73
C GLY A 38 15.80 7.76 16.24
N GLY A 39 14.83 7.96 15.35
CA GLY A 39 15.08 8.11 13.92
C GLY A 39 15.60 9.49 13.53
N ASP A 40 16.27 9.57 12.39
CA ASP A 40 16.73 10.83 11.81
C ASP A 40 15.60 11.49 10.98
N VAL A 41 15.05 12.59 11.48
CA VAL A 41 14.01 13.37 10.77
C VAL A 41 14.49 13.97 9.47
N SER A 42 15.80 14.06 9.24
CA SER A 42 16.32 14.58 7.99
C SER A 42 15.93 13.72 6.79
N TYR A 43 15.57 12.44 6.99
CA TYR A 43 15.00 11.54 5.98
C TYR A 43 13.50 11.77 5.73
N VAL A 44 12.79 12.35 6.71
CA VAL A 44 11.39 12.78 6.54
C VAL A 44 11.35 14.08 5.74
N ASP A 45 12.24 15.01 6.09
CA ASP A 45 12.37 16.33 5.45
C ASP A 45 12.95 16.25 4.05
N ASP A 46 13.83 15.27 3.80
CA ASP A 46 14.40 14.98 2.49
C ASP A 46 14.33 13.48 2.17
N PRO A 47 13.22 13.00 1.57
CA PRO A 47 13.06 11.60 1.19
C PRO A 47 14.10 11.12 0.18
N ALA A 48 14.83 12.02 -0.51
CA ALA A 48 15.86 11.61 -1.46
C ALA A 48 17.06 10.94 -0.78
N LYS A 49 17.20 11.08 0.54
CA LYS A 49 18.20 10.37 1.37
C LYS A 49 17.87 8.90 1.59
N LEU A 50 16.61 8.48 1.39
CA LEU A 50 16.24 7.08 1.54
C LEU A 50 17.07 6.20 0.58
N PRO A 51 17.40 4.94 0.97
CA PRO A 51 18.15 4.03 0.13
C PRO A 51 17.53 3.89 -1.27
N LYS A 52 18.37 3.97 -2.31
CA LYS A 52 17.94 3.81 -3.70
C LYS A 52 18.52 2.53 -4.30
N ALA A 53 17.68 1.77 -4.97
CA ALA A 53 18.12 0.63 -5.75
C ALA A 53 19.06 1.06 -6.88
N ARG A 54 20.05 0.21 -7.19
CA ARG A 54 21.01 0.42 -8.27
C ARG A 54 20.39 0.19 -9.64
N LEU A 55 19.40 -0.70 -9.73
CA LEU A 55 18.69 -1.04 -10.94
C LEU A 55 17.24 -0.60 -10.78
N ILE A 56 16.79 0.30 -11.66
CA ILE A 56 15.40 0.75 -11.71
C ILE A 56 14.91 0.52 -13.14
N GLU A 57 13.88 -0.29 -13.27
CA GLU A 57 13.32 -0.64 -14.57
C GLU A 57 11.83 -0.37 -14.60
N VAL A 58 11.40 0.38 -15.61
CA VAL A 58 9.98 0.51 -15.96
C VAL A 58 9.63 -0.63 -16.90
N VAL A 59 8.70 -1.48 -16.49
CA VAL A 59 8.16 -2.57 -17.30
C VAL A 59 6.86 -2.08 -17.93
N ASN A 60 6.80 -2.10 -19.25
CA ASN A 60 5.66 -1.62 -20.01
C ASN A 60 4.63 -2.73 -20.26
N ALA A 61 3.37 -2.33 -20.45
CA ALA A 61 2.28 -3.24 -20.74
C ALA A 61 2.53 -3.99 -22.07
N PRO A 62 2.51 -5.34 -22.06
CA PRO A 62 2.81 -6.13 -23.27
C PRO A 62 1.67 -6.09 -24.29
N ARG A 63 0.48 -5.65 -23.89
CA ARG A 63 -0.74 -5.56 -24.70
C ARG A 63 -1.66 -4.47 -24.19
N SER A 64 -2.62 -4.07 -25.01
CA SER A 64 -3.73 -3.23 -24.58
C SER A 64 -4.86 -4.07 -23.97
N GLY A 65 -5.58 -3.52 -22.99
CA GLY A 65 -6.75 -4.16 -22.38
C GLY A 65 -7.11 -3.56 -21.02
N TYR A 66 -8.16 -4.10 -20.41
CA TYR A 66 -8.54 -3.75 -19.04
C TYR A 66 -7.78 -4.63 -18.04
N LEU A 67 -7.28 -4.03 -16.97
CA LEU A 67 -6.65 -4.78 -15.89
C LEU A 67 -7.74 -5.45 -15.04
N ALA A 68 -7.89 -6.77 -15.18
CA ALA A 68 -8.92 -7.53 -14.48
C ALA A 68 -8.51 -7.91 -13.06
N GLN A 69 -7.21 -8.14 -12.85
CA GLN A 69 -6.65 -8.50 -11.55
C GLN A 69 -5.16 -8.19 -11.48
N VAL A 70 -4.69 -7.87 -10.29
CA VAL A 70 -3.28 -7.95 -9.91
C VAL A 70 -3.17 -8.92 -8.73
N HIS A 71 -2.48 -10.05 -8.90
CA HIS A 71 -2.31 -11.04 -7.84
C HIS A 71 -1.37 -10.52 -6.74
N ALA A 72 -1.94 -9.85 -5.73
CA ALA A 72 -1.20 -9.23 -4.63
C ALA A 72 -0.22 -10.19 -3.91
N ARG A 73 -0.58 -11.47 -3.76
CA ARG A 73 0.32 -12.48 -3.19
C ARG A 73 1.56 -12.70 -4.05
N ILE A 74 1.39 -12.86 -5.37
CA ILE A 74 2.51 -13.05 -6.30
C ILE A 74 3.41 -11.81 -6.29
N VAL A 75 2.83 -10.61 -6.28
CA VAL A 75 3.59 -9.36 -6.19
C VAL A 75 4.36 -9.26 -4.86
N GLY A 76 3.72 -9.62 -3.73
CA GLY A 76 4.36 -9.64 -2.43
C GLY A 76 5.52 -10.64 -2.35
N ASP A 77 5.32 -11.86 -2.83
CA ASP A 77 6.34 -12.90 -2.88
C ASP A 77 7.50 -12.49 -3.81
N ALA A 78 7.20 -11.86 -4.94
CA ALA A 78 8.21 -11.33 -5.86
C ALA A 78 9.04 -10.19 -5.22
N ALA A 79 8.42 -9.34 -4.40
CA ALA A 79 9.15 -8.33 -3.62
C ALA A 79 10.09 -8.98 -2.58
N VAL A 80 9.70 -10.10 -1.96
CA VAL A 80 10.59 -10.89 -1.09
C VAL A 80 11.77 -11.44 -1.87
N THR A 81 11.56 -11.94 -3.10
CA THR A 81 12.66 -12.38 -3.98
C THR A 81 13.68 -11.28 -4.22
N LEU A 82 13.25 -10.02 -4.41
CA LEU A 82 14.16 -8.87 -4.53
C LEU A 82 14.97 -8.59 -3.26
N GLY A 83 14.47 -9.00 -2.09
CA GLY A 83 15.05 -8.71 -0.78
C GLY A 83 14.24 -7.72 0.06
N ALA A 84 13.05 -7.29 -0.38
CA ALA A 84 12.20 -6.34 0.34
C ALA A 84 11.52 -6.94 1.59
N GLY A 85 11.69 -8.25 1.81
CA GLY A 85 11.14 -8.96 2.95
C GLY A 85 12.00 -10.15 3.34
N ARG A 86 11.57 -10.85 4.38
CA ARG A 86 12.31 -11.99 4.95
C ARG A 86 11.70 -13.30 4.46
N ALA A 87 12.51 -14.17 3.86
CA ALA A 87 12.08 -15.53 3.57
C ALA A 87 12.06 -16.38 4.85
N LYS A 88 13.02 -16.15 5.75
CA LYS A 88 13.13 -16.77 7.08
C LYS A 88 13.35 -15.72 8.16
N LYS A 89 12.97 -16.06 9.39
CA LYS A 89 13.22 -15.20 10.55
C LYS A 89 14.73 -14.93 10.67
N GLY A 90 15.10 -13.65 10.66
CA GLY A 90 16.50 -13.21 10.78
C GLY A 90 17.14 -12.74 9.47
N ASP A 91 16.57 -13.07 8.30
CA ASP A 91 17.14 -12.68 7.00
C ASP A 91 17.23 -11.16 6.83
N PRO A 92 18.34 -10.59 6.35
CA PRO A 92 18.44 -9.15 6.12
C PRO A 92 17.40 -8.67 5.11
N ILE A 93 16.91 -7.46 5.31
CA ILE A 93 16.01 -6.77 4.37
C ILE A 93 16.83 -5.72 3.64
N ASP A 94 16.68 -5.65 2.32
CA ASP A 94 17.15 -4.54 1.52
C ASP A 94 16.03 -3.49 1.45
N HIS A 95 16.25 -2.33 2.08
CA HIS A 95 15.27 -1.25 2.13
C HIS A 95 15.19 -0.42 0.84
N ALA A 96 16.07 -0.68 -0.14
CA ALA A 96 16.15 0.06 -1.38
C ALA A 96 15.33 -0.56 -2.52
N VAL A 97 14.93 -1.83 -2.36
CA VAL A 97 14.29 -2.64 -3.41
C VAL A 97 12.78 -2.78 -3.20
N GLY A 98 12.06 -3.06 -4.27
CA GLY A 98 10.60 -3.18 -4.24
C GLY A 98 9.95 -3.10 -5.62
N ILE A 99 8.62 -3.12 -5.64
CA ILE A 99 7.81 -3.05 -6.86
C ILE A 99 6.78 -1.92 -6.69
N LEU A 100 6.72 -1.01 -7.66
CA LEU A 100 5.73 0.05 -7.74
C LEU A 100 4.73 -0.27 -8.85
N ILE A 101 3.47 -0.52 -8.50
CA ILE A 101 2.38 -0.78 -9.44
C ILE A 101 1.74 0.54 -9.87
N HIS A 102 1.58 0.77 -11.18
CA HIS A 102 1.12 2.07 -11.72
C HIS A 102 -0.39 2.13 -11.96
N HIS A 103 -1.06 0.98 -12.11
CA HIS A 103 -2.48 0.90 -12.47
C HIS A 103 -3.28 0.06 -11.47
N LYS A 104 -4.57 0.33 -11.38
CA LYS A 104 -5.53 -0.37 -10.54
C LYS A 104 -6.41 -1.29 -11.38
N VAL A 105 -7.01 -2.28 -10.72
CA VAL A 105 -8.03 -3.13 -11.35
C VAL A 105 -9.17 -2.25 -11.88
N GLY A 106 -9.56 -2.47 -13.13
CA GLY A 106 -10.55 -1.70 -13.88
C GLY A 106 -9.95 -0.68 -14.86
N ASP A 107 -8.67 -0.32 -14.71
CA ASP A 107 -8.02 0.63 -15.62
C ASP A 107 -7.85 0.01 -17.01
N PHE A 108 -8.10 0.81 -18.06
CA PHE A 108 -7.72 0.48 -19.43
C PHE A 108 -6.29 0.95 -19.69
N ILE A 109 -5.43 0.03 -20.10
CA ILE A 109 -4.01 0.28 -20.34
C ILE A 109 -3.72 0.03 -21.80
N VAL A 110 -2.96 0.92 -22.43
CA VAL A 110 -2.51 0.76 -23.82
C VAL A 110 -1.15 0.05 -23.84
N GLN A 111 -0.95 -0.84 -24.80
CA GLN A 111 0.34 -1.47 -25.04
C GLN A 111 1.49 -0.45 -25.07
N GLY A 112 2.58 -0.76 -24.37
CA GLY A 112 3.75 0.12 -24.28
C GLY A 112 3.66 1.18 -23.17
N GLN A 113 2.52 1.38 -22.51
CA GLN A 113 2.43 2.24 -21.33
C GLN A 113 3.12 1.60 -20.12
N PRO A 114 3.71 2.39 -19.20
CA PRO A 114 4.26 1.87 -17.95
C PRO A 114 3.23 1.06 -17.17
N LEU A 115 3.56 -0.19 -16.82
CA LEU A 115 2.68 -1.09 -16.05
C LEU A 115 3.10 -1.13 -14.58
N PHE A 116 4.39 -1.35 -14.33
CA PHE A 116 5.00 -1.30 -13.01
C PHE A 116 6.48 -0.93 -13.11
N THR A 117 7.09 -0.55 -11.98
CA THR A 117 8.53 -0.29 -11.86
C THR A 117 9.15 -1.25 -10.86
N ILE A 118 10.27 -1.87 -11.24
CA ILE A 118 11.09 -2.74 -10.39
C ILE A 118 12.27 -1.93 -9.87
N HIS A 119 12.46 -1.91 -8.56
CA HIS A 119 13.66 -1.42 -7.88
C HIS A 119 14.44 -2.63 -7.38
N ALA A 120 15.63 -2.89 -7.93
CA ALA A 120 16.43 -4.08 -7.65
C ALA A 120 17.92 -3.75 -7.45
N ASN A 121 18.62 -4.64 -6.76
CA ASN A 121 20.07 -4.58 -6.60
C ASN A 121 20.80 -5.77 -7.23
N ASP A 122 20.07 -6.74 -7.77
CA ASP A 122 20.58 -7.93 -8.45
C ASP A 122 19.86 -8.09 -9.81
N PRO A 123 20.60 -8.17 -10.94
CA PRO A 123 20.00 -8.23 -12.27
C PRO A 123 19.31 -9.57 -12.57
N ALA A 124 19.77 -10.68 -11.99
CA ALA A 124 19.14 -11.98 -12.19
C ALA A 124 17.78 -12.03 -11.49
N ARG A 125 17.72 -11.56 -10.25
CA ARG A 125 16.46 -11.43 -9.50
C ARG A 125 15.51 -10.43 -10.14
N GLN A 126 16.03 -9.33 -10.69
CA GLN A 126 15.21 -8.37 -11.44
C GLN A 126 14.52 -9.04 -12.62
N ALA A 127 15.26 -9.81 -13.42
CA ALA A 127 14.70 -10.52 -14.58
C ALA A 127 13.65 -11.56 -14.17
N GLU A 128 13.90 -12.34 -13.12
CA GLU A 128 12.92 -13.29 -12.58
C GLU A 128 11.64 -12.59 -12.12
N VAL A 129 11.78 -11.51 -11.36
CA VAL A 129 10.66 -10.74 -10.81
C VAL A 129 9.86 -10.04 -11.90
N ARG A 130 10.50 -9.58 -12.99
CA ARG A 130 9.81 -9.05 -14.16
C ARG A 130 8.76 -10.04 -14.69
N GLU A 131 9.16 -11.29 -14.91
CA GLU A 131 8.27 -12.32 -15.44
C GLU A 131 7.17 -12.68 -14.42
N LEU A 132 7.51 -12.83 -13.14
CA LEU A 132 6.53 -13.10 -12.09
C LEU A 132 5.45 -12.03 -11.99
N VAL A 133 5.86 -10.75 -12.01
CA VAL A 133 4.93 -9.63 -11.88
C VAL A 133 4.12 -9.44 -13.16
N LEU A 134 4.68 -9.66 -14.35
CA LEU A 134 3.89 -9.69 -15.60
C LEU A 134 2.79 -10.75 -15.53
N ASN A 135 3.12 -11.96 -15.08
CA ASN A 135 2.15 -13.05 -14.91
C ASN A 135 1.13 -12.79 -13.79
N ALA A 136 1.45 -11.90 -12.84
CA ALA A 136 0.51 -11.48 -11.81
C ALA A 136 -0.58 -10.53 -12.33
N HIS A 137 -0.41 -9.91 -13.51
CA HIS A 137 -1.38 -9.02 -14.13
C HIS A 137 -2.30 -9.80 -15.08
N VAL A 138 -3.58 -9.90 -14.72
CA VAL A 138 -4.59 -10.59 -15.52
C VAL A 138 -5.36 -9.56 -16.34
N TRP A 139 -5.53 -9.83 -17.64
CA TRP A 139 -6.13 -8.93 -18.60
C TRP A 139 -7.55 -9.36 -18.99
N SER A 140 -8.41 -8.37 -19.25
CA SER A 140 -9.73 -8.54 -19.88
C SER A 140 -9.81 -7.73 -21.17
N ASN A 141 -10.52 -8.26 -22.16
CA ASN A 141 -10.87 -7.52 -23.38
C ASN A 141 -12.11 -6.64 -23.17
N GLU A 142 -12.89 -6.89 -22.12
CA GLU A 142 -14.09 -6.15 -21.77
C GLU A 142 -13.86 -5.29 -20.50
N PRO A 143 -14.57 -4.16 -20.33
CA PRO A 143 -14.46 -3.35 -19.13
C PRO A 143 -14.69 -4.15 -17.86
N VAL A 144 -13.80 -3.98 -16.87
CA VAL A 144 -13.90 -4.59 -15.55
C VAL A 144 -14.26 -3.52 -14.53
N ALA A 145 -15.25 -3.78 -13.67
CA ALA A 145 -15.59 -2.85 -12.61
C ALA A 145 -14.41 -2.70 -11.63
N PRO A 146 -14.01 -1.47 -11.27
CA PRO A 146 -12.99 -1.26 -10.26
C PRO A 146 -13.35 -1.95 -8.95
N LEU A 147 -12.37 -2.56 -8.29
CA LEU A 147 -12.60 -3.18 -6.99
C LEU A 147 -12.96 -2.10 -5.95
N PRO A 148 -14.00 -2.32 -5.13
CA PRO A 148 -14.32 -1.39 -4.06
C PRO A 148 -13.15 -1.33 -3.07
N ILE A 149 -12.70 -0.11 -2.76
CA ILE A 149 -11.61 0.10 -1.79
C ILE A 149 -12.07 -0.32 -0.38
N PHE A 150 -13.37 -0.23 -0.09
CA PHE A 150 -14.00 -0.69 1.14
C PHE A 150 -15.16 -1.64 0.81
N TYR A 151 -15.06 -2.90 1.25
CA TYR A 151 -16.10 -3.91 1.03
C TYR A 151 -17.26 -3.83 2.03
N GLY A 152 -17.06 -3.13 3.15
CA GLY A 152 -18.07 -2.95 4.19
C GLY A 152 -17.47 -2.51 5.51
N ARG A 153 -18.33 -2.22 6.49
CA ARG A 153 -17.94 -1.93 7.86
C ARG A 153 -18.59 -2.94 8.79
N ALA A 154 -17.79 -3.67 9.57
CA ALA A 154 -18.32 -4.42 10.69
C ALA A 154 -18.85 -3.44 11.75
N VAL A 155 -20.15 -3.48 12.03
CA VAL A 155 -20.78 -2.69 13.09
C VAL A 155 -21.02 -3.64 14.26
N THR A 156 -20.28 -3.45 15.35
CA THR A 156 -20.51 -4.21 16.59
C THR A 156 -21.76 -3.66 17.26
N TYR A 157 -22.81 -4.47 17.35
CA TYR A 157 -23.96 -4.17 18.21
C TYR A 157 -23.60 -4.54 19.65
N HIS A 158 -23.60 -3.57 20.55
CA HIS A 158 -23.59 -3.86 21.99
C HIS A 158 -24.99 -4.35 22.37
N TYR A 159 -25.11 -5.61 22.78
CA TYR A 159 -26.30 -6.09 23.46
C TYR A 159 -26.37 -5.43 24.83
N ASP A 160 -27.38 -4.58 25.03
CA ASP A 160 -27.69 -3.97 26.32
C ASP A 160 -28.38 -5.02 27.19
N ASN A 161 -27.68 -5.55 28.20
CA ASN A 161 -28.21 -6.57 29.10
C ASN A 161 -29.03 -5.88 30.22
N GLN A 162 -30.25 -5.45 29.88
CA GLN A 162 -31.26 -5.05 30.87
C GLN A 162 -32.05 -6.27 31.30
N ALA A 163 -31.49 -7.10 32.19
CA ALA A 163 -32.22 -8.20 32.81
C ALA A 163 -31.69 -8.60 34.21
N GLU A 164 -31.41 -7.63 35.09
CA GLU A 164 -31.38 -7.89 36.54
C GLU A 164 -31.93 -6.68 37.30
N LYS A 165 -33.26 -6.61 37.39
CA LYS A 165 -33.98 -5.93 38.47
C LYS A 165 -35.45 -6.35 38.42
N GLY A 166 -35.80 -7.31 39.28
CA GLY A 166 -37.19 -7.58 39.62
C GLY A 166 -37.53 -9.04 39.81
N LEU A 167 -37.19 -9.61 40.97
CA LEU A 167 -38.21 -10.23 41.79
C LEU A 167 -37.72 -10.28 43.24
N HIS A 168 -38.46 -9.55 44.09
CA HIS A 168 -38.53 -9.75 45.52
C HIS A 168 -39.25 -11.06 45.83
#